data_AF-A6IPI4-F1
#
_entry.id   AF-A6IPI4-F1
#
_cell.length_a   1.000
_cell.length_b   1.000
_cell.length_c   1.000
_cell.angle_alpha   90.00
_cell.angle_beta   90.00
_cell.angle_gamma   90.00
#
_symmetry.space_group_name_H-M   'P 1'
#
loop_
_entity.id
_entity.type
_entity.pdbx_description
1 polymer ?
#
loop_
_entity_poly.entity_id
_entity_poly.type
_entity_poly.pdbx_seq_one_letter_code
_entity_poly.pdbx_strand_id
1 'polypeptide(L)'
;MKINCFKYFFSFHSVTLAIYYHIKNRDANRSLDIFDERSHPLTREKVPEEYFKHDPEHKFIYRFVRTLFSAAQLTAECAIVTLVYLERLLTYAEIDICPTNWKRIVLGAILLASKVWDDQAVWNVDYCQILKDITVEDMNEMERHFLELLQFNINVPASVYAKYYFDLRSLADDNNLNFLFAPLSKERAQNLE
;
A
#
# COMPACT_ATOMS: atom_id res chain seq x y z
N MET A 1 18.63 15.02 6.76
CA MET A 1 17.43 15.20 5.91
C MET A 1 17.46 14.38 4.60
N LYS A 2 18.52 14.45 3.78
CA LYS A 2 18.59 13.69 2.49
C LYS A 2 18.62 12.15 2.65
N ILE A 3 19.31 11.60 3.65
CA ILE A 3 19.44 10.14 3.85
C ILE A 3 18.09 9.47 4.21
N ASN A 4 17.28 10.13 5.05
CA ASN A 4 15.94 9.62 5.37
C ASN A 4 15.03 9.70 4.14
N CYS A 5 15.08 10.80 3.36
CA CYS A 5 14.31 10.91 2.13
C CYS A 5 14.62 9.78 1.13
N PHE A 6 15.88 9.34 1.04
CA PHE A 6 16.32 8.22 0.18
C PHE A 6 15.79 6.86 0.66
N LYS A 7 15.87 6.56 1.96
CA LYS A 7 15.28 5.33 2.52
C LYS A 7 13.74 5.29 2.33
N TYR A 8 13.09 6.43 2.52
CA TYR A 8 11.65 6.56 2.36
C TYR A 8 11.20 6.32 0.92
N PHE A 9 11.82 6.99 -0.05
CA PHE A 9 11.45 6.86 -1.46
C PHE A 9 11.67 5.44 -2.02
N PHE A 10 12.74 4.78 -1.56
CA PHE A 10 13.08 3.41 -1.92
C PHE A 10 12.03 2.40 -1.48
N SER A 11 11.54 2.51 -0.24
CA SER A 11 10.56 1.58 0.32
C SER A 11 9.21 1.64 -0.40
N PHE A 12 8.69 2.85 -0.68
CA PHE A 12 7.38 3.01 -1.31
C PHE A 12 7.32 2.43 -2.70
N HIS A 13 8.35 2.70 -3.51
CA HIS A 13 8.37 2.23 -4.89
C HIS A 13 8.43 0.70 -4.96
N SER A 14 9.22 0.10 -4.07
CA SER A 14 9.37 -1.37 -3.98
C SER A 14 8.09 -2.02 -3.48
N VAL A 15 7.45 -1.46 -2.45
CA VAL A 15 6.15 -1.94 -1.93
C VAL A 15 5.06 -1.82 -2.98
N THR A 16 4.95 -0.68 -3.65
CA THR A 16 3.92 -0.50 -4.68
C THR A 16 4.18 -1.37 -5.91
N LEU A 17 5.45 -1.71 -6.18
CA LEU A 17 5.82 -2.65 -7.22
C LEU A 17 5.45 -4.09 -6.85
N ALA A 18 5.66 -4.49 -5.58
CA ALA A 18 5.18 -5.77 -5.08
C ALA A 18 3.65 -5.90 -5.20
N ILE A 19 2.90 -4.87 -4.80
CA ILE A 19 1.43 -4.82 -4.98
C ILE A 19 1.05 -4.92 -6.46
N TYR A 20 1.75 -4.20 -7.33
CA TYR A 20 1.53 -4.26 -8.77
C TYR A 20 1.75 -5.67 -9.33
N TYR A 21 2.78 -6.39 -8.87
CA TYR A 21 3.02 -7.77 -9.30
C TYR A 21 1.98 -8.76 -8.75
N HIS A 22 1.48 -8.56 -7.53
CA HIS A 22 0.31 -9.33 -7.03
C HIS A 22 -0.91 -9.15 -7.93
N ILE A 23 -1.17 -7.92 -8.38
CA ILE A 23 -2.24 -7.67 -9.36
C ILE A 23 -1.91 -8.38 -10.68
N LYS A 24 -0.73 -8.18 -11.25
CA LYS A 24 -0.40 -8.69 -12.59
C LYS A 24 -0.29 -10.21 -12.70
N ASN A 25 0.13 -10.87 -11.63
CA ASN A 25 0.39 -12.30 -11.61
C ASN A 25 -0.72 -13.11 -10.92
N ARG A 26 -1.86 -12.48 -10.61
CA ARG A 26 -3.02 -13.19 -10.06
C ARG A 26 -3.52 -14.25 -11.04
N ASP A 27 -3.97 -15.38 -10.52
CA ASP A 27 -4.51 -16.51 -11.26
C ASP A 27 -6.05 -16.41 -11.45
N ALA A 28 -6.73 -15.65 -10.58
CA ALA A 28 -8.17 -15.44 -10.60
C ALA A 28 -8.55 -14.02 -10.16
N ASN A 29 -9.86 -13.79 -9.94
CA ASN A 29 -10.39 -12.54 -9.39
C ASN A 29 -11.28 -12.82 -8.16
N ARG A 30 -10.79 -13.61 -7.20
CA ARG A 30 -11.51 -13.89 -5.94
C ARG A 30 -11.54 -12.62 -5.11
N SER A 31 -12.72 -12.22 -4.65
CA SER A 31 -12.91 -10.98 -3.89
C SER A 31 -14.04 -11.14 -2.87
N LEU A 32 -13.98 -10.31 -1.81
CA LEU A 32 -15.06 -10.15 -0.83
C LEU A 32 -15.77 -8.82 -1.05
N ASP A 33 -17.07 -8.76 -0.75
CA ASP A 33 -17.89 -7.55 -0.94
C ASP A 33 -17.34 -6.35 -0.17
N ILE A 34 -16.85 -6.52 1.06
CA ILE A 34 -16.30 -5.43 1.89
C ILE A 34 -15.14 -4.67 1.22
N PHE A 35 -14.46 -5.31 0.26
CA PHE A 35 -13.39 -4.69 -0.51
C PHE A 35 -13.82 -4.23 -1.90
N ASP A 36 -15.06 -4.47 -2.34
CA ASP A 36 -15.53 -4.03 -3.64
C ASP A 36 -15.81 -2.52 -3.64
N GLU A 37 -15.02 -1.76 -4.40
CA GLU A 37 -15.16 -0.31 -4.54
C GLU A 37 -16.48 0.10 -5.21
N ARG A 38 -17.18 -0.82 -5.90
CA ARG A 38 -18.51 -0.54 -6.46
C ARG A 38 -19.59 -0.52 -5.38
N SER A 39 -19.50 -1.45 -4.42
CA SER A 39 -20.39 -1.51 -3.26
C SER A 39 -20.03 -0.43 -2.24
N HIS A 40 -18.72 -0.18 -2.06
CA HIS A 40 -18.19 0.71 -1.04
C HIS A 40 -17.22 1.72 -1.68
N PRO A 41 -17.72 2.78 -2.33
CA PRO A 41 -16.89 3.71 -3.10
C PRO A 41 -15.98 4.56 -2.22
N LEU A 42 -14.75 4.81 -2.70
CA LEU A 42 -13.78 5.70 -2.03
C LEU A 42 -13.86 7.16 -2.49
N THR A 43 -14.69 7.44 -3.51
CA THR A 43 -14.93 8.77 -4.06
C THR A 43 -16.42 8.97 -4.31
N ARG A 44 -16.92 10.19 -4.18
CA ARG A 44 -18.31 10.54 -4.48
C ARG A 44 -18.63 10.45 -5.97
N GLU A 45 -17.65 10.74 -6.81
CA GLU A 45 -17.80 10.63 -8.25
C GLU A 45 -18.00 9.17 -8.64
N LYS A 46 -19.05 8.90 -9.42
CA LYS A 46 -19.33 7.56 -9.91
C LYS A 46 -18.21 7.15 -10.86
N VAL A 47 -17.41 6.19 -10.41
CA VAL A 47 -16.35 5.59 -11.22
C VAL A 47 -16.99 4.78 -12.35
N PRO A 48 -16.62 5.01 -13.63
CA PRO A 48 -17.17 4.25 -14.76
C PRO A 48 -16.88 2.75 -14.64
N GLU A 49 -17.79 1.89 -15.11
CA GLU A 49 -17.60 0.43 -15.02
C GLU A 49 -16.37 -0.04 -15.82
N GLU A 50 -15.97 0.69 -16.86
CA GLU A 50 -14.74 0.44 -17.61
C GLU A 50 -13.49 0.48 -16.73
N TYR A 51 -13.47 1.32 -15.69
CA TYR A 51 -12.34 1.42 -14.76
C TYR A 51 -12.07 0.08 -14.06
N PHE A 52 -13.12 -0.65 -13.73
CA PHE A 52 -13.05 -1.94 -13.04
C PHE A 52 -12.72 -3.12 -13.96
N LYS A 53 -12.55 -2.88 -15.27
CA LYS A 53 -12.15 -3.92 -16.24
C LYS A 53 -10.64 -3.99 -16.45
N HIS A 54 -9.90 -2.99 -15.99
CA HIS A 54 -8.48 -2.85 -16.29
C HIS A 54 -7.65 -2.75 -15.02
N ASP A 55 -6.58 -3.53 -14.97
CA ASP A 55 -5.61 -3.42 -13.87
C ASP A 55 -5.02 -2.01 -13.80
N PRO A 56 -4.84 -1.46 -12.59
CA PRO A 56 -4.16 -0.19 -12.44
C PRO A 56 -2.70 -0.28 -12.90
N GLU A 57 -2.23 0.74 -13.61
CA GLU A 57 -0.81 0.94 -13.80
C GLU A 57 -0.11 1.20 -12.45
N HIS A 58 1.14 0.75 -12.32
CA HIS A 58 1.96 0.94 -11.11
C HIS A 58 1.98 2.39 -10.61
N LYS A 59 2.02 3.37 -11.53
CA LYS A 59 1.99 4.81 -11.19
C LYS A 59 0.76 5.22 -10.36
N PHE A 60 -0.39 4.59 -10.58
CA PHE A 60 -1.63 4.89 -9.85
C PHE A 60 -1.61 4.29 -8.45
N ILE A 61 -1.09 3.07 -8.32
CA ILE A 61 -0.86 2.41 -7.03
C ILE A 61 0.13 3.24 -6.20
N TYR A 62 1.25 3.64 -6.81
CA TYR A 62 2.25 4.49 -6.18
C TYR A 62 1.67 5.82 -5.72
N ARG A 63 0.89 6.50 -6.57
CA ARG A 63 0.25 7.77 -6.21
C ARG A 63 -0.72 7.60 -5.03
N PHE A 64 -1.54 6.55 -5.03
CA PHE A 64 -2.50 6.28 -3.96
C PHE A 64 -1.80 6.05 -2.62
N VAL A 65 -0.83 5.12 -2.58
CA VAL A 65 -0.05 4.83 -1.37
C VAL A 65 0.68 6.08 -0.89
N ARG A 66 1.38 6.78 -1.79
CA ARG A 66 2.12 8.00 -1.43
C ARG A 66 1.21 9.09 -0.88
N THR A 67 0.01 9.29 -1.42
CA THR A 67 -0.95 10.27 -0.90
C THR A 67 -1.34 9.95 0.54
N LEU A 68 -1.68 8.70 0.83
CA LEU A 68 -2.06 8.27 2.19
C LEU A 68 -0.90 8.44 3.17
N PHE A 69 0.29 7.92 2.84
CA PHE A 69 1.46 8.03 3.72
C PHE A 69 1.90 9.47 3.95
N SER A 70 1.85 10.32 2.91
CA SER A 70 2.24 11.73 3.06
C SER A 70 1.27 12.49 3.95
N ALA A 71 -0.03 12.23 3.81
CA ALA A 71 -1.06 12.93 4.56
C ALA A 71 -1.14 12.45 6.02
N ALA A 72 -0.95 11.16 6.26
CA ALA A 72 -0.89 10.55 7.59
C ALA A 72 0.51 10.58 8.23
N GLN A 73 1.51 11.17 7.57
CA GLN A 73 2.90 11.29 8.03
C GLN A 73 3.57 9.96 8.41
N LEU A 74 3.21 8.89 7.69
CA LEU A 74 3.66 7.53 7.98
C LEU A 74 5.09 7.25 7.51
N THR A 75 5.73 6.31 8.20
CA THR A 75 7.13 5.93 7.99
C THR A 75 7.32 4.87 6.89
N ALA A 76 8.56 4.73 6.40
CA ALA A 76 8.95 3.70 5.45
C ALA A 76 8.75 2.28 6.01
N GLU A 77 9.01 2.13 7.31
CA GLU A 77 8.85 0.92 8.09
C GLU A 77 7.37 0.47 8.10
N CYS A 78 6.44 1.42 8.23
CA CYS A 78 4.99 1.17 8.13
C CYS A 78 4.58 0.64 6.75
N ALA A 79 5.27 1.05 5.66
CA ALA A 79 5.01 0.52 4.32
C ALA A 79 5.36 -0.97 4.19
N ILE A 80 6.41 -1.43 4.88
CA ILE A 80 6.76 -2.85 4.91
C ILE A 80 5.70 -3.65 5.68
N VAL A 81 5.26 -3.16 6.84
CA VAL A 81 4.18 -3.77 7.63
C VAL A 81 2.87 -3.83 6.84
N THR A 82 2.57 -2.79 6.08
CA THR A 82 1.41 -2.76 5.15
C THR A 82 1.46 -3.93 4.19
N LEU A 83 2.62 -4.21 3.56
CA LEU A 83 2.77 -5.33 2.63
C LEU A 83 2.61 -6.69 3.34
N VAL A 84 3.13 -6.84 4.56
CA VAL A 84 2.95 -8.05 5.38
C VAL A 84 1.47 -8.32 5.63
N TYR A 85 0.70 -7.31 6.04
CA TYR A 85 -0.73 -7.44 6.32
C TYR A 85 -1.53 -7.70 5.05
N LEU A 86 -1.17 -7.05 3.94
CA LEU A 86 -1.78 -7.30 2.65
C LEU A 86 -1.60 -8.76 2.22
N GLU A 87 -0.37 -9.31 2.26
CA GLU A 87 -0.13 -10.69 1.84
C GLU A 87 -0.75 -11.73 2.79
N ARG A 88 -0.79 -11.44 4.09
CA ARG A 88 -1.57 -12.24 5.05
C ARG A 88 -3.04 -12.27 4.69
N LEU A 89 -3.64 -11.12 4.35
CA LEU A 89 -5.03 -11.04 3.92
C LEU A 89 -5.27 -11.92 2.69
N LEU A 90 -4.47 -11.77 1.63
CA LEU A 90 -4.62 -12.56 0.40
C LEU A 90 -4.56 -14.07 0.70
N THR A 91 -3.62 -14.47 1.56
CA THR A 91 -3.41 -15.87 1.92
C THR A 91 -4.54 -16.43 2.79
N TYR A 92 -4.95 -15.70 3.83
CA TYR A 92 -5.91 -16.20 4.82
C TYR A 92 -7.35 -16.13 4.33
N ALA A 93 -7.68 -15.12 3.53
CA ALA A 93 -9.01 -14.95 2.95
C ALA A 93 -9.14 -15.60 1.56
N GLU A 94 -8.05 -16.17 1.03
CA GLU A 94 -7.97 -16.77 -0.31
C GLU A 94 -8.53 -15.83 -1.40
N ILE A 95 -8.13 -14.56 -1.35
CA ILE A 95 -8.56 -13.52 -2.29
C ILE A 95 -7.40 -12.97 -3.13
N ASP A 96 -7.75 -12.36 -4.25
CA ASP A 96 -6.81 -11.76 -5.20
C ASP A 96 -6.96 -10.24 -5.22
N ILE A 97 -5.86 -9.52 -5.49
CA ILE A 97 -5.93 -8.08 -5.74
C ILE A 97 -6.41 -7.83 -7.17
N CYS A 98 -7.60 -7.26 -7.31
CA CYS A 98 -8.33 -7.05 -8.55
C CYS A 98 -8.59 -5.56 -8.81
N PRO A 99 -8.94 -5.16 -10.05
CA PRO A 99 -9.30 -3.79 -10.37
C PRO A 99 -10.42 -3.19 -9.48
N THR A 100 -11.35 -4.02 -9.00
CA THR A 100 -12.48 -3.62 -8.15
C THR A 100 -12.14 -3.44 -6.68
N ASN A 101 -11.04 -4.04 -6.19
CA ASN A 101 -10.81 -4.14 -4.75
C ASN A 101 -9.46 -3.58 -4.28
N TRP A 102 -8.52 -3.32 -5.20
CA TRP A 102 -7.14 -3.02 -4.85
C TRP A 102 -7.00 -1.81 -3.92
N LYS A 103 -7.79 -0.75 -4.13
CA LYS A 103 -7.71 0.45 -3.28
C LYS A 103 -8.18 0.16 -1.86
N ARG A 104 -9.29 -0.57 -1.70
CA ARG A 104 -9.84 -0.90 -0.37
C ARG A 104 -8.94 -1.86 0.39
N ILE A 105 -8.38 -2.87 -0.28
CA ILE A 105 -7.37 -3.78 0.32
C ILE A 105 -6.14 -2.99 0.78
N VAL A 106 -5.58 -2.15 -0.09
CA VAL A 106 -4.39 -1.35 0.25
C VAL A 106 -4.69 -0.36 1.38
N LEU A 107 -5.85 0.31 1.35
CA LEU A 107 -6.29 1.22 2.41
C LEU A 107 -6.43 0.49 3.75
N GLY A 108 -7.12 -0.65 3.78
CA GLY A 108 -7.28 -1.46 4.99
C GLY A 108 -5.95 -1.90 5.60
N ALA A 109 -5.00 -2.34 4.76
CA ALA A 109 -3.67 -2.72 5.21
C ALA A 109 -2.90 -1.53 5.81
N ILE A 110 -2.99 -0.34 5.20
CA ILE A 110 -2.36 0.89 5.69
C ILE A 110 -2.97 1.32 7.02
N LEU A 111 -4.30 1.29 7.14
CA LEU A 111 -5.01 1.63 8.37
C LEU A 111 -4.50 0.79 9.54
N LEU A 112 -4.45 -0.53 9.37
CA LEU A 112 -3.94 -1.42 10.42
C LEU A 112 -2.45 -1.24 10.70
N ALA A 113 -1.62 -1.11 9.66
CA ALA A 113 -0.18 -0.89 9.83
C ALA A 113 0.09 0.40 10.61
N SER A 114 -0.61 1.49 10.28
CA SER A 114 -0.44 2.78 10.95
C SER A 114 -0.84 2.77 12.43
N LYS A 115 -1.76 1.90 12.84
CA LYS A 115 -2.19 1.78 14.25
C LYS A 115 -1.29 0.88 15.09
N VAL A 116 -0.71 -0.14 14.47
CA VAL A 116 0.11 -1.13 15.19
C VAL A 116 1.58 -0.72 15.23
N TRP A 117 2.07 -0.06 14.18
CA TRP A 117 3.49 0.25 14.02
C TRP A 117 3.86 1.67 14.41
N ASP A 118 2.92 2.62 14.32
CA ASP A 118 3.17 4.02 14.66
C ASP A 118 2.75 4.32 16.10
N ASP A 119 3.67 4.86 16.91
CA ASP A 119 3.37 5.29 18.28
C ASP A 119 2.42 6.49 18.31
N GLN A 120 2.30 7.23 17.20
CA GLN A 120 1.28 8.26 17.00
C GLN A 120 0.21 7.76 16.02
N ALA A 121 -0.55 6.75 16.45
CA ALA A 121 -1.64 6.18 15.67
C ALA A 121 -2.61 7.28 15.19
N VAL A 122 -2.78 7.33 13.86
CA VAL A 122 -3.73 8.22 13.18
C VAL A 122 -5.13 7.63 13.32
N TRP A 123 -6.12 8.47 13.65
CA TRP A 123 -7.49 8.01 13.85
C TRP A 123 -8.20 7.88 12.49
N ASN A 124 -9.21 7.00 12.40
CA ASN A 124 -9.97 6.82 11.15
C ASN A 124 -10.61 8.13 10.65
N VAL A 125 -10.97 9.04 11.57
CA VAL A 125 -11.49 10.37 11.21
C VAL A 125 -10.49 11.20 10.41
N ASP A 126 -9.18 11.05 10.65
CA ASP A 126 -8.14 11.76 9.91
C ASP A 126 -8.03 11.21 8.48
N TYR A 127 -8.14 9.90 8.30
CA TYR A 127 -8.23 9.29 6.97
C TYR A 127 -9.48 9.69 6.20
N CYS A 128 -10.61 9.90 6.89
CA CYS A 128 -11.81 10.47 6.27
C CYS A 128 -11.61 11.93 5.83
N GLN A 129 -10.67 12.69 6.42
CA GLN A 129 -10.32 14.02 5.91
C GLN A 129 -9.47 13.95 4.63
N ILE A 130 -8.67 12.88 4.48
CA ILE A 130 -7.86 12.61 3.29
C ILE A 130 -8.76 12.10 2.16
N LEU A 131 -9.61 11.12 2.46
CA LEU A 131 -10.60 10.53 1.56
C LEU A 131 -11.98 11.08 1.93
N LYS A 132 -12.25 12.35 1.59
CA LYS A 132 -13.43 13.13 2.03
C LYS A 132 -14.81 12.52 1.80
N ASP A 133 -14.87 11.46 1.01
CA ASP A 133 -16.08 10.82 0.54
C ASP A 133 -16.38 9.49 1.23
N ILE A 134 -15.45 8.96 2.04
CA ILE A 134 -15.68 7.77 2.87
C ILE A 134 -16.26 8.18 4.22
N THR A 135 -17.20 7.38 4.74
CA THR A 135 -17.73 7.59 6.09
C THR A 135 -16.84 6.92 7.13
N VAL A 136 -16.89 7.42 8.37
CA VAL A 136 -16.16 6.82 9.49
C VAL A 136 -16.68 5.41 9.75
N GLU A 137 -17.99 5.18 9.58
CA GLU A 137 -18.63 3.88 9.71
C GLU A 137 -18.10 2.87 8.69
N ASP A 138 -18.00 3.25 7.41
CA ASP A 138 -17.45 2.38 6.37
C ASP A 138 -15.98 2.03 6.63
N MET A 139 -15.21 3.02 7.10
CA MET A 139 -13.81 2.81 7.46
C MET A 139 -13.64 1.88 8.66
N ASN A 140 -14.46 2.06 9.70
CA ASN A 140 -14.46 1.20 10.89
C ASN A 140 -14.86 -0.23 10.54
N GLU A 141 -15.88 -0.41 9.70
CA GLU A 141 -16.32 -1.74 9.26
C GLU A 141 -15.25 -2.44 8.43
N MET A 142 -14.62 -1.73 7.48
CA MET A 142 -13.50 -2.27 6.70
C MET A 142 -12.34 -2.68 7.61
N GLU A 143 -11.97 -1.84 8.59
CA GLU A 143 -10.92 -2.16 9.55
C GLU A 143 -11.25 -3.41 10.38
N ARG A 144 -12.49 -3.50 10.89
CA ARG A 144 -12.96 -4.64 11.68
C ARG A 144 -12.87 -5.94 10.89
N HIS A 145 -13.38 -5.96 9.65
CA HIS A 145 -13.32 -7.14 8.79
C HIS A 145 -11.87 -7.49 8.43
N PHE A 146 -11.01 -6.50 8.19
CA PHE A 146 -9.60 -6.77 7.89
C PHE A 146 -8.91 -7.47 9.07
N LEU A 147 -9.15 -7.02 10.31
CA LEU A 147 -8.62 -7.67 11.52
C LEU A 147 -9.14 -9.11 11.68
N GLU A 148 -10.43 -9.33 11.44
CA GLU A 148 -11.06 -10.65 11.51
C GLU A 148 -10.47 -11.61 10.46
N LEU A 149 -10.27 -11.14 9.23
CA LEU A 149 -9.64 -11.93 8.16
C LEU A 149 -8.16 -12.21 8.43
N LEU A 150 -7.48 -11.32 9.14
CA LEU A 150 -6.13 -11.57 9.67
C LEU A 150 -6.12 -12.50 10.87
N GLN A 151 -7.30 -12.93 11.36
CA GLN A 151 -7.45 -13.71 12.60
C GLN A 151 -6.76 -13.03 13.78
N PHE A 152 -6.76 -11.69 13.80
CA PHE A 152 -6.05 -10.85 14.76
C PHE A 152 -4.54 -11.10 14.83
N ASN A 153 -3.95 -11.76 13.83
CA ASN A 153 -2.50 -11.96 13.70
C ASN A 153 -1.82 -10.67 13.21
N ILE A 154 -1.72 -9.69 14.10
CA ILE A 154 -1.07 -8.39 13.86
C ILE A 154 0.40 -8.38 14.25
N ASN A 155 0.91 -9.42 14.93
CA ASN A 155 2.30 -9.44 15.33
C ASN A 155 3.21 -9.62 14.09
N VAL A 156 4.19 -8.73 13.94
CA VAL A 156 5.22 -8.82 12.90
C VAL A 156 6.58 -9.00 13.59
N PRO A 157 7.06 -10.24 13.74
CA PRO A 157 8.38 -10.50 14.30
C PRO A 157 9.48 -9.81 13.50
N ALA A 158 10.56 -9.41 14.17
CA ALA A 158 11.70 -8.76 13.52
C ALA A 158 12.30 -9.60 12.37
N SER A 159 12.26 -10.93 12.48
CA SER A 159 12.69 -11.85 11.41
C SER A 159 11.82 -11.77 10.16
N VAL A 160 10.50 -11.65 10.34
CA VAL A 160 9.54 -11.46 9.23
C VAL A 160 9.80 -10.11 8.59
N TYR A 161 9.88 -9.04 9.40
CA TYR A 161 10.18 -7.70 8.89
C TYR A 161 11.50 -7.67 8.08
N ALA A 162 12.57 -8.27 8.61
CA ALA A 162 13.87 -8.32 7.95
C ALA A 162 13.79 -9.06 6.60
N LYS A 163 13.08 -10.19 6.55
CA LYS A 163 12.84 -10.91 5.29
C LYS A 163 12.19 -10.00 4.25
N TYR A 164 11.08 -9.35 4.58
CA TYR A 164 10.39 -8.43 3.65
C TYR A 164 11.29 -7.26 3.23
N TYR A 165 12.07 -6.69 4.15
CA TYR A 165 13.01 -5.63 3.85
C TYR A 165 14.06 -6.06 2.79
N PHE A 166 14.64 -7.26 2.96
CA PHE A 166 15.63 -7.77 2.00
C PHE A 166 14.98 -8.17 0.67
N ASP A 167 13.81 -8.82 0.69
CA ASP A 167 13.07 -9.20 -0.52
C ASP A 167 12.72 -7.95 -1.36
N LEU A 168 12.23 -6.88 -0.70
CA LEU A 168 11.94 -5.60 -1.35
C LEU A 168 13.19 -4.92 -1.88
N ARG A 169 14.32 -5.04 -1.18
CA ARG A 169 15.59 -4.51 -1.65
C ARG A 169 16.04 -5.22 -2.92
N SER A 170 16.04 -6.55 -2.94
CA SER A 170 16.33 -7.33 -4.14
C SER A 170 15.40 -6.98 -5.30
N LEU A 171 14.09 -6.85 -5.03
CA LEU A 171 13.12 -6.42 -6.04
C LEU A 171 13.48 -5.06 -6.67
N ALA A 172 13.98 -4.13 -5.86
CA ALA A 172 14.38 -2.82 -6.32
C ALA A 172 15.68 -2.84 -7.15
N ASP A 173 16.64 -3.68 -6.76
CA ASP A 173 17.88 -3.92 -7.48
C ASP A 173 17.55 -4.47 -8.89
N ASP A 174 16.70 -5.50 -8.97
CA ASP A 174 16.31 -6.16 -10.23
C ASP A 174 15.55 -5.22 -11.18
N ASN A 175 14.83 -4.25 -10.64
CA ASN A 175 14.07 -3.25 -11.41
C ASN A 175 14.84 -1.94 -11.63
N ASN A 176 16.16 -1.92 -11.39
CA ASN A 176 17.05 -0.76 -11.55
C ASN A 176 16.59 0.48 -10.77
N LEU A 177 15.78 0.31 -9.73
CA LEU A 177 15.26 1.41 -8.93
C LEU A 177 16.36 2.04 -8.08
N ASN A 178 17.43 1.28 -7.77
CA ASN A 178 18.65 1.80 -7.14
C ASN A 178 19.33 2.91 -7.94
N PHE A 179 19.25 2.86 -9.27
CA PHE A 179 19.99 3.78 -10.13
C PHE A 179 19.38 5.20 -10.14
N LEU A 180 18.12 5.34 -9.74
CA LEU A 180 17.47 6.62 -9.48
C LEU A 180 17.97 7.28 -8.19
N PHE A 181 18.65 6.52 -7.33
CA PHE A 181 19.02 6.91 -5.97
C PHE A 181 20.49 6.62 -5.64
N ALA A 182 21.35 6.51 -6.64
CA ALA A 182 22.77 6.77 -6.43
C ALA A 182 22.95 8.24 -6.01
N PRO A 183 23.87 8.57 -5.08
CA PRO A 183 24.30 9.96 -4.89
C PRO A 183 24.63 10.56 -6.26
N LEU A 184 24.25 11.82 -6.52
CA LEU A 184 24.66 12.55 -7.72
C LEU A 184 26.18 12.37 -7.89
N SER A 185 26.58 11.56 -8.87
CA SER A 185 27.97 11.53 -9.31
C SER A 185 28.27 12.91 -9.90
N LYS A 186 29.54 13.37 -9.81
CA LYS A 186 29.95 14.65 -10.42
C LYS A 186 29.53 14.74 -11.89
N GLU A 187 29.52 13.62 -12.61
CA GLU A 187 29.05 13.52 -14.00
C GLU A 187 27.54 13.78 -14.18
N ARG A 188 26.68 13.36 -13.25
CA ARG A 188 25.22 13.60 -13.35
C ARG A 188 24.83 15.03 -13.01
N ALA A 189 25.64 15.73 -12.21
CA ALA A 189 25.43 17.14 -11.91
C ALA A 189 25.74 18.06 -13.12
N GLN A 190 26.67 17.67 -13.98
CA GLN A 190 27.06 18.44 -15.17
C GLN A 190 26.09 18.31 -16.35
N ASN A 191 25.23 17.28 -16.37
CA ASN A 191 24.24 17.07 -17.43
C ASN A 191 22.85 17.70 -17.11
N LEU A 192 22.78 18.54 -16.07
CA LEU A 192 21.57 19.22 -15.62
C LEU A 192 21.66 20.76 -15.71
N GLU A 193 22.72 21.27 -16.34
CA GLU A 193 22.83 22.66 -16.86
C GLU A 193 22.56 22.67 -18.37
#